data_AF-A0A5B7K240-F1
#
_entry.id   AF-A0A5B7K240-F1
#
_cell.length_a   1.000
_cell.length_b   1.000
_cell.length_c   1.000
_cell.angle_alpha   90.00
_cell.angle_beta   90.00
_cell.angle_gamma   90.00
#
_symmetry.space_group_name_H-M   'P 1'
#
loop_
_entity.id
_entity.type
_entity.pdbx_description
1 polymer ?
#
loop_
_entity_poly.entity_id
_entity_poly.type
_entity_poly.pdbx_seq_one_letter_code
_entity_poly.pdbx_strand_id
1 'polypeptide(L)' 'MESKHMPSCENQRYTETPIGLRKLTDDIMDKDFSGFRKERNSMRRLINVERELRYIKEVMTD' A
#
# COMPACT_ATOMS: atom_id res chain seq x y z
N MET A 1 9.45 -18.70 -22.53
CA MET A 1 8.11 -18.26 -22.08
C MET A 1 7.73 -19.14 -20.92
N GLU A 2 7.86 -18.63 -19.70
CA GLU A 2 7.46 -19.35 -18.50
C GLU A 2 6.34 -18.56 -17.84
N SER A 3 5.24 -19.27 -17.61
CA SER A 3 3.93 -18.71 -17.28
C SER A 3 3.96 -17.93 -15.97
N LYS A 4 3.33 -16.75 -15.96
CA LYS A 4 3.06 -15.98 -14.75
C LYS A 4 2.25 -16.86 -13.81
N HIS A 5 2.83 -17.23 -12.68
CA HIS A 5 2.16 -17.95 -11.61
C HIS A 5 0.90 -17.18 -11.21
N MET A 6 -0.27 -17.63 -11.69
CA MET A 6 -1.56 -17.26 -11.09
C MET A 6 -1.49 -17.71 -9.64
N PRO A 7 -1.81 -16.86 -8.65
CA PRO A 7 -1.87 -17.33 -7.27
C PRO A 7 -2.93 -18.42 -7.20
N SER A 8 -2.54 -19.59 -6.70
CA SER A 8 -3.42 -20.76 -6.54
C SER A 8 -4.66 -20.34 -5.74
N CYS A 9 -5.78 -20.97 -6.06
CA CYS A 9 -7.11 -20.74 -5.49
C CYS A 9 -7.21 -21.00 -3.96
N GLU A 10 -6.09 -21.23 -3.25
CA GLU A 10 -6.05 -21.51 -1.81
C GLU A 10 -6.47 -20.31 -0.97
N ASN A 11 -6.23 -19.08 -1.43
CA ASN A 11 -6.59 -17.88 -0.68
C ASN A 11 -8.10 -17.59 -0.64
N GLN A 12 -8.86 -18.20 -1.55
CA GLN A 12 -10.29 -17.92 -1.70
C GLN A 12 -11.11 -18.46 -0.53
N ARG A 13 -10.66 -19.57 0.08
CA ARG A 13 -11.33 -20.20 1.23
C ARG A 13 -11.01 -19.51 2.56
N TYR A 14 -9.97 -18.69 2.63
CA TYR A 14 -9.63 -17.98 3.86
C TYR A 14 -10.65 -16.89 4.18
N THR A 15 -11.28 -16.26 3.17
CA THR A 15 -12.30 -15.23 3.42
C THR A 15 -13.68 -15.77 3.74
N GLU A 16 -13.92 -17.07 3.54
CA GLU A 16 -15.25 -17.68 3.62
C GLU A 16 -15.60 -18.23 5.01
N THR A 17 -14.60 -18.50 5.85
CA THR A 17 -14.82 -19.07 7.19
C THR A 17 -14.19 -18.20 8.27
N PRO A 18 -14.76 -18.13 9.48
CA PRO A 18 -14.18 -17.38 10.59
C PRO A 18 -12.74 -17.81 10.93
N ILE A 19 -12.42 -19.10 10.77
CA ILE A 19 -11.08 -19.65 10.97
C ILE A 19 -10.13 -19.20 9.86
N GLY A 20 -10.61 -19.19 8.62
CA GLY A 20 -9.86 -18.66 7.49
C GLY A 20 -9.53 -17.18 7.66
N LEU A 21 -10.47 -16.38 8.17
CA LEU A 21 -10.27 -14.94 8.39
C LEU A 21 -9.21 -14.67 9.46
N ARG A 22 -9.16 -15.52 10.51
CA ARG A 22 -8.10 -15.46 11.51
C ARG A 22 -6.74 -15.76 10.90
N LYS A 23 -6.61 -16.88 10.16
CA LYS A 23 -5.37 -17.22 9.45
C LYS A 23 -4.93 -16.15 8.47
N LEU A 24 -5.87 -15.56 7.73
CA LEU A 24 -5.58 -14.44 6.81
C LEU A 24 -5.07 -13.22 7.57
N THR A 25 -5.63 -12.92 8.74
CA THR A 25 -5.18 -11.80 9.58
C THR A 25 -3.78 -12.06 10.10
N ASP A 26 -3.50 -13.28 10.56
CA ASP A 26 -2.18 -13.69 11.05
C ASP A 26 -1.14 -13.64 9.90
N ASP A 27 -1.46 -14.19 8.73
CA ASP A 27 -0.59 -14.16 7.53
C ASP A 27 -0.32 -12.73 7.02
N ILE A 28 -1.31 -11.84 7.10
CA ILE A 28 -1.14 -10.42 6.76
C ILE A 28 -0.26 -9.73 7.81
N MET A 29 -0.47 -10.01 9.10
CA MET A 29 0.31 -9.39 10.17
C MET A 29 1.76 -9.88 10.21
N ASP A 30 2.01 -11.15 9.89
CA ASP A 30 3.37 -11.72 9.82
C ASP A 30 4.15 -11.22 8.59
N LYS A 31 3.46 -10.68 7.59
CA LYS A 31 4.11 -10.01 6.46
C LYS A 31 4.60 -8.63 6.86
N ASP A 32 5.93 -8.51 6.87
CA ASP A 32 6.58 -7.26 7.13
C ASP A 32 6.40 -6.30 5.94
N PHE A 33 5.37 -5.44 5.99
CA PHE A 33 5.11 -4.37 5.01
C PHE A 33 6.07 -3.18 5.15
N SER A 34 7.27 -3.41 5.67
CA SER A 34 8.28 -2.41 5.98
C SER A 34 8.68 -1.56 4.76
N GLY A 35 8.58 -2.11 3.55
CA GLY A 35 8.76 -1.38 2.28
C GLY A 35 7.73 -0.26 2.05
N PHE A 36 6.46 -0.51 2.39
CA PHE A 36 5.36 0.43 2.14
C PHE A 36 5.35 1.61 3.11
N ARG A 37 5.86 1.45 4.34
CA ARG A 37 5.94 2.53 5.33
C ARG A 37 6.83 3.68 4.85
N LYS A 38 7.99 3.35 4.25
CA LYS A 38 8.93 4.33 3.70
C LYS A 38 8.31 5.04 2.49
N GLU A 39 7.70 4.28 1.59
CA GLU A 39 7.07 4.81 0.38
C GLU A 39 5.88 5.74 0.70
N ARG A 40 5.02 5.36 1.65
CA ARG A 40 3.93 6.22 2.15
C ARG A 40 4.45 7.53 2.75
N ASN A 41 5.55 7.49 3.51
CA ASN A 41 6.17 8.71 4.05
C ASN A 41 6.77 9.57 2.93
N SER A 42 7.39 8.97 1.92
CA SER A 42 7.90 9.68 0.74
C SER A 42 6.79 10.37 -0.05
N MET A 43 5.67 9.69 -0.31
CA MET A 43 4.51 10.27 -0.99
C MET A 43 3.91 11.45 -0.21
N ARG A 44 3.78 11.33 1.11
CA ARG A 44 3.32 12.45 1.96
C ARG A 44 4.24 13.67 1.86
N ARG A 45 5.56 13.46 1.86
CA ARG A 45 6.53 14.55 1.70
C ARG A 45 6.41 15.22 0.33
N LEU A 46 6.25 14.42 -0.73
CA LEU A 46 6.09 14.94 -2.10
C LEU A 46 4.83 15.82 -2.23
N ILE A 47 3.69 15.36 -1.71
CA ILE A 47 2.43 16.12 -1.72
C ILE A 47 2.58 17.46 -0.97
N ASN A 48 3.28 17.46 0.16
CA ASN A 48 3.53 18.70 0.91
C ASN A 48 4.39 19.68 0.11
N VAL A 49 5.48 19.22 -0.53
CA VAL A 49 6.33 20.08 -1.37
C VAL A 49 5.55 20.65 -2.55
N GLU A 50 4.69 19.84 -3.19
CA GLU A 50 3.83 20.31 -4.29
C GLU A 50 2.88 21.44 -3.85
N ARG A 51 2.28 21.31 -2.65
CA ARG A 51 1.42 22.36 -2.08
C ARG A 51 2.17 23.65 -1.80
N GLU A 52 3.34 23.57 -1.19
CA GLU A 52 4.18 24.75 -0.90
C GLU A 52 4.60 25.46 -2.20
N LEU A 53 5.01 24.70 -3.21
CA LEU A 53 5.37 25.27 -4.52
C LEU A 53 4.18 25.98 -5.18
N ARG A 54 2.98 25.40 -5.08
CA ARG A 54 1.75 26.01 -5.59
C ARG A 54 1.44 27.32 -4.87
N TYR A 55 1.55 27.32 -3.54
CA TYR A 55 1.32 28.51 -2.72
C TYR A 55 2.31 29.63 -3.05
N ILE A 56 3.61 29.32 -3.13
CA ILE A 56 4.64 30.31 -3.49
C ILE A 56 4.38 30.87 -4.87
N LYS A 57 4.02 30.01 -5.83
CA LYS A 57 3.70 30.44 -7.19
C LYS A 57 2.54 31.44 -7.18
N GLU A 58 1.44 31.11 -6.49
CA GLU A 58 0.25 31.96 -6.37
C GLU A 58 0.61 33.33 -5.75
N VAL A 59 1.32 33.33 -4.62
CA VAL A 59 1.79 34.55 -3.93
C VAL A 59 2.73 35.40 -4.78
N MET A 60 3.56 34.79 -5.63
CA MET A 60 4.50 35.51 -6.50
C MET A 60 3.86 36.01 -7.80
N THR A 61 2.67 35.53 -8.14
CA THR A 61 1.96 35.93 -9.36
C THR A 61 0.81 36.93 -9.11
N ASP A 62 0.57 37.29 -7.85
CA ASP A 62 -0.26 38.43 -7.42
C ASP A 62 0.55 39.75 -7.40
#